data_AF-A0A7J4LJN6-F1
#
_entry.id   AF-A0A7J4LJN6-F1
#
_cell.length_a   1.000
_cell.length_b   1.000
_cell.length_c   1.000
_cell.angle_alpha   90.00
_cell.angle_beta   90.00
_cell.angle_gamma   90.00
#
_symmetry.space_group_name_H-M   'P 1'
#
loop_
_entity.id
_entity.type
_entity.pdbx_description
1 polymer ?
#
loop_
_entity_poly.entity_id
_entity_poly.type
_entity_poly.pdbx_seq_one_letter_code
_entity_poly.pdbx_strand_id
1 'polypeptide(L)'
;MEPEPVHSKLSPQELLEQLKALSNPEAAAGMARFGINPENTFGVSIPTLRKIARETGNDHELALALWSSGIHEARILAGMVDVP
;
A
#
# COMPACT_ATOMS: atom_id res chain seq x y z
N MET A 1 -8.39 -18.07 -22.28
CA MET A 1 -8.16 -16.79 -21.60
C MET A 1 -9.50 -16.43 -21.01
N GLU A 2 -9.76 -16.90 -19.79
CA GLU A 2 -10.99 -16.54 -19.08
C GLU A 2 -10.99 -15.03 -18.85
N PRO A 3 -12.12 -14.33 -19.06
CA PRO A 3 -12.19 -12.91 -18.74
C PRO A 3 -12.00 -12.76 -17.23
N GLU A 4 -11.00 -11.96 -16.84
CA GLU A 4 -10.80 -11.66 -15.43
C GLU A 4 -12.04 -10.96 -14.86
N PRO A 5 -12.49 -11.32 -13.64
CA PRO A 5 -13.71 -10.78 -13.10
C PRO A 5 -13.55 -9.27 -12.85
N VAL A 6 -14.45 -8.48 -13.43
CA VAL A 6 -14.61 -7.06 -13.12
C VAL A 6 -15.18 -6.95 -11.70
N HIS A 7 -14.31 -6.96 -10.70
CA HIS A 7 -14.67 -6.62 -9.33
C HIS A 7 -14.43 -5.15 -9.09
N SER A 8 -15.41 -4.50 -8.47
CA SER A 8 -15.46 -3.07 -8.16
C SER A 8 -14.45 -2.65 -7.05
N LYS A 9 -13.33 -3.37 -6.90
CA LYS A 9 -12.28 -3.18 -5.90
C LYS A 9 -10.93 -3.09 -6.63
N LEU A 10 -10.09 -2.13 -6.23
CA LEU A 10 -8.72 -1.97 -6.75
C LEU A 10 -7.92 -3.26 -6.52
N SER A 11 -7.22 -3.70 -7.55
CA SER A 11 -6.26 -4.80 -7.48
C SER A 11 -5.04 -4.42 -6.64
N PRO A 12 -4.27 -5.40 -6.13
CA PRO A 12 -3.01 -5.14 -5.44
C PRO A 12 -2.07 -4.27 -6.27
N GLN A 13 -1.97 -4.53 -7.58
CA GLN A 13 -1.10 -3.81 -8.51
C GLN A 13 -1.53 -2.34 -8.63
N GLU A 14 -2.83 -2.07 -8.80
CA GLU A 14 -3.35 -0.70 -8.87
C GLU A 14 -3.12 0.08 -7.56
N LEU A 15 -3.22 -0.58 -6.41
CA LEU A 15 -2.88 0.06 -5.13
C LEU A 15 -1.38 0.35 -5.01
N LEU A 16 -0.51 -0.57 -5.44
CA LEU A 16 0.93 -0.33 -5.44
C LEU A 16 1.32 0.81 -6.39
N GLU A 17 0.71 0.89 -7.56
CA GLU A 17 0.89 2.00 -8.51
C GLU A 17 0.39 3.32 -7.92
N GLN A 18 -0.77 3.31 -7.25
CA GLN A 18 -1.30 4.48 -6.59
C GLN A 18 -0.39 4.97 -5.46
N LEU A 19 0.12 4.06 -4.62
CA LEU A 19 1.09 4.38 -3.56
C LEU A 19 2.37 4.96 -4.16
N LYS A 20 2.86 4.37 -5.26
CA LYS A 20 4.05 4.86 -5.96
C LYS A 20 3.83 6.25 -6.55
N ALA A 21 2.64 6.54 -7.11
CA ALA A 21 2.30 7.86 -7.64
C ALA A 21 2.23 8.94 -6.55
N LEU A 22 1.96 8.54 -5.31
CA LEU A 22 1.93 9.41 -4.13
C LEU A 22 3.29 9.52 -3.42
N SER A 23 4.36 8.95 -4.00
CA SER A 23 5.68 8.92 -3.38
C SER A 23 6.20 10.32 -3.08
N ASN A 24 6.81 10.48 -1.91
CA ASN A 24 7.56 11.64 -1.51
C ASN A 24 9.00 11.23 -1.16
N PRO A 25 9.95 11.39 -2.10
CA PRO A 25 11.35 11.02 -1.91
C PRO A 25 12.03 11.73 -0.74
N GLU A 26 11.68 12.99 -0.46
CA GLU A 26 12.23 13.74 0.68
C GLU A 26 11.76 13.14 2.01
N ALA A 27 10.48 12.79 2.09
CA ALA A 27 9.92 12.10 3.25
C ALA A 27 10.58 10.72 3.43
N ALA A 28 10.71 9.93 2.35
CA ALA A 28 11.38 8.63 2.36
C ALA A 28 12.84 8.73 2.83
N ALA A 29 13.59 9.73 2.34
CA ALA A 29 14.96 9.99 2.80
C ALA A 29 15.02 10.38 4.29
N GLY A 30 14.06 11.18 4.76
CA GLY A 30 13.93 11.55 6.16
C GLY A 30 13.68 10.36 7.10
N MET A 31 13.00 9.32 6.61
CA MET A 31 12.68 8.11 7.38
C MET A 31 13.91 7.28 7.77
N ALA A 32 15.01 7.36 6.99
CA ALA A 32 16.27 6.70 7.32
C ALA A 32 16.82 7.13 8.70
N ARG A 33 16.55 8.39 9.11
CA ARG A 33 16.93 8.93 10.42
C ARG A 33 16.25 8.22 11.59
N PHE A 34 15.14 7.54 11.32
CA PHE A 34 14.34 6.78 12.27
C PHE A 34 14.52 5.26 12.10
N GLY A 35 15.53 4.83 11.34
CA GLY A 35 15.86 3.40 11.16
C GLY A 35 14.97 2.66 10.15
N ILE A 36 14.21 3.38 9.32
CA ILE A 36 13.40 2.80 8.25
C ILE A 36 14.26 2.68 6.98
N ASN A 37 14.26 1.51 6.35
CA ASN A 37 15.03 1.28 5.12
C ASN A 37 14.44 2.10 3.95
N PRO A 38 15.16 3.08 3.39
CA PRO A 38 14.63 3.94 2.32
C PRO A 38 14.43 3.22 0.97
N GLU A 39 15.04 2.06 0.74
CA GLU A 39 15.01 1.37 -0.57
C GLU A 39 13.61 0.89 -0.99
N ASN A 40 12.75 0.55 -0.02
CA ASN A 40 11.40 0.05 -0.26
C ASN A 40 10.33 0.97 0.36
N THR A 41 10.61 2.27 0.39
CA THR A 41 9.77 3.27 1.04
C THR A 41 9.38 4.34 0.04
N PHE A 42 8.08 4.54 -0.12
CA PHE A 42 7.53 5.59 -0.96
C PHE A 42 7.39 6.92 -0.23
N GLY A 43 7.39 6.93 1.10
CA GLY A 43 7.25 8.16 1.88
C GLY A 43 5.82 8.68 1.92
N VAL A 44 4.82 7.81 1.72
CA VAL A 44 3.39 8.19 1.77
C VAL A 44 2.97 8.39 3.22
N SER A 45 2.27 9.49 3.49
CA SER A 45 1.83 9.82 4.84
C SER A 45 0.76 8.84 5.37
N ILE A 46 0.77 8.59 6.68
CA ILE A 46 -0.25 7.76 7.35
C ILE A 46 -1.69 8.26 7.10
N PRO A 47 -2.01 9.58 7.15
CA PRO A 47 -3.34 10.08 6.79
C PRO A 47 -3.79 9.67 5.38
N THR A 48 -2.88 9.71 4.40
CA THR A 48 -3.16 9.25 3.03
C THR A 48 -3.43 7.75 2.99
N LEU A 49 -2.61 6.93 3.66
CA LEU A 49 -2.85 5.48 3.76
C LEU A 49 -4.21 5.16 4.39
N ARG A 50 -4.58 5.87 5.46
CA ARG A 50 -5.90 5.73 6.09
C ARG A 50 -7.05 6.11 5.16
N LYS A 51 -6.87 7.10 4.28
CA LYS A 51 -7.87 7.46 3.26
C LYS A 51 -8.03 6.31 2.26
N ILE A 52 -6.92 5.81 1.72
CA ILE A 52 -6.91 4.69 0.76
C ILE A 52 -7.56 3.45 1.39
N ALA A 53 -7.24 3.12 2.64
CA ALA A 53 -7.83 1.98 3.34
C ALA A 53 -9.36 2.09 3.46
N ARG A 54 -9.88 3.29 3.77
CA ARG A 54 -11.32 3.53 3.84
C ARG A 54 -12.03 3.38 2.50
N GLU A 55 -11.39 3.81 1.41
CA GLU A 55 -11.91 3.70 0.05
C GLU A 55 -11.84 2.27 -0.49
N THR A 56 -10.80 1.53 -0.11
CA THR A 56 -10.56 0.13 -0.48
C THR A 56 -11.48 -0.82 0.30
N GLY A 57 -11.77 -0.48 1.55
CA GLY A 57 -12.47 -1.36 2.48
C GLY A 57 -11.57 -2.52 2.96
N ASN A 58 -12.22 -3.53 3.55
CA ASN A 58 -11.53 -4.68 4.11
C ASN A 58 -11.45 -5.83 3.10
N ASP A 59 -10.29 -6.45 3.01
CA ASP A 59 -9.99 -7.54 2.08
C ASP A 59 -8.70 -8.28 2.49
N HIS A 60 -8.86 -9.52 2.98
CA HIS A 60 -7.74 -10.32 3.49
C HIS A 60 -6.77 -10.74 2.36
N GLU A 61 -7.27 -11.14 1.19
CA GLU A 61 -6.42 -11.54 0.07
C GLU A 61 -5.58 -10.38 -0.44
N LEU A 62 -6.20 -9.20 -0.52
CA LEU A 62 -5.51 -7.94 -0.83
C LEU A 62 -4.45 -7.60 0.22
N ALA A 63 -4.76 -7.75 1.51
CA ALA A 63 -3.81 -7.50 2.58
C ALA A 63 -2.57 -8.40 2.47
N LEU A 64 -2.76 -9.69 2.21
CA LEU A 64 -1.66 -10.64 1.99
C LEU A 64 -0.82 -10.24 0.78
N ALA A 65 -1.45 -9.86 -0.33
CA ALA A 65 -0.74 -9.42 -1.54
C ALA A 65 0.08 -8.16 -1.27
N LEU A 66 -0.50 -7.15 -0.62
CA LEU A 66 0.18 -5.91 -0.22
C LEU A 66 1.35 -6.18 0.75
N TRP A 67 1.16 -7.08 1.71
CA TRP A 67 2.21 -7.45 2.66
C TRP A 67 3.42 -8.09 1.98
N SER A 68 3.14 -8.98 1.02
CA SER A 68 4.15 -9.72 0.26
C SER A 68 5.03 -8.82 -0.61
N SER A 69 4.54 -7.64 -1.01
CA SER A 69 5.27 -6.67 -1.84
C SER A 69 6.57 -6.15 -1.22
N GLY A 70 6.72 -6.21 0.12
CA GLY A 70 7.90 -5.70 0.82
C GLY A 70 7.98 -4.18 0.96
N ILE A 71 7.07 -3.44 0.32
CA ILE A 71 7.02 -1.99 0.36
C ILE A 71 6.47 -1.53 1.72
N HIS A 72 7.15 -0.55 2.33
CA HIS A 72 6.85 -0.08 3.68
C HIS A 72 5.39 0.37 3.83
N GLU A 73 4.95 1.27 2.94
CA GLU A 73 3.60 1.80 2.94
C GLU A 73 2.55 0.74 2.57
N ALA A 74 2.89 -0.21 1.70
CA ALA A 74 2.00 -1.30 1.33
C ALA A 74 1.77 -2.24 2.51
N ARG A 75 2.79 -2.54 3.32
CA ARG A 75 2.64 -3.34 4.55
C ARG A 75 1.81 -2.65 5.62
N ILE A 76 1.96 -1.32 5.74
CA ILE A 76 1.10 -0.53 6.63
C ILE A 76 -0.35 -0.59 6.13
N LEU A 77 -0.58 -0.38 4.83
CA LEU A 77 -1.91 -0.46 4.23
C LEU A 77 -2.52 -1.85 4.39
N ALA A 78 -1.73 -2.92 4.22
CA ALA A 78 -2.15 -4.31 4.45
C ALA A 78 -2.78 -4.47 5.84
N GLY A 79 -2.09 -4.03 6.89
CA GLY A 79 -2.63 -4.11 8.26
C GLY A 79 -3.86 -3.22 8.52
N MET A 80 -4.14 -2.24 7.66
CA MET A 80 -5.35 -1.41 7.76
C MET A 80 -6.56 -2.01 7.05
N VAL A 81 -6.34 -2.82 6.00
CA VAL A 81 -7.40 -3.44 5.19
C VAL A 81 -7.63 -4.91 5.54
N ASP A 82 -6.78 -5.49 6.38
CA ASP A 82 -6.90 -6.87 6.82
C ASP A 82 -8.09 -7.08 7.78
N VAL A 83 -8.86 -8.14 7.52
CA VAL A 83 -9.86 -8.72 8.44
C VAL A 83 -9.71 -10.24 8.37
N PRO A 84 -9.11 -10.86 9.41
CA PRO A 84 -8.94 -12.32 9.50
C PRO A 84 -10.25 -13.10 9.64
#